data_AF-W6N934-F1
#
_entry.id   AF-W6N934-F1
#
_cell.length_a   1.000
_cell.length_b   1.000
_cell.length_c   1.000
_cell.angle_alpha   90.00
_cell.angle_beta   90.00
_cell.angle_gamma   90.00
#
_symmetry.space_group_name_H-M   'P 1'
#
loop_
_entity.id
_entity.type
_entity.pdbx_description
1 polymer ?
#
loop_
_entity_poly.entity_id
_entity_poly.type
_entity_poly.pdbx_seq_one_letter_code
_entity_poly.pdbx_strand_id
1 'polypeptide(L)'
;IGDSQQVVIIDLADPMNPQRRPISADSVIMHPSAKIIALKSGKTLQIFNIELKAKVKAHQNAEDIIFWKWINEKTIALVSETAVYHWSIEGESAPTKMFERHQSLAGSQIINYRADLECKWLVLVGIAAK
;
A
#
# COMPACT_ATOMS: atom_id res chain seq x y z
N ILE A 1 -10.55 -28.11 9.58
CA ILE A 1 -9.16 -27.65 9.36
C ILE A 1 -9.29 -26.19 9.00
N GLY A 2 -9.07 -25.28 9.96
CA GLY A 2 -9.40 -23.87 9.81
C GLY A 2 -8.33 -23.14 9.01
N ASP A 3 -8.71 -22.52 7.89
CA ASP A 3 -7.83 -21.63 7.12
C ASP A 3 -7.46 -20.41 7.98
N SER A 4 -6.34 -20.49 8.70
CA SER A 4 -5.73 -19.31 9.30
C SER A 4 -5.13 -18.46 8.18
N GLN A 5 -5.65 -17.24 7.99
CA GLN A 5 -5.04 -16.27 7.08
C GLN A 5 -3.55 -16.07 7.44
N GLN A 6 -2.70 -16.21 6.44
CA GLN A 6 -1.26 -16.09 6.60
C GLN A 6 -0.66 -15.31 5.43
N VAL A 7 0.39 -14.56 5.72
CA VAL A 7 1.21 -13.90 4.72
C VAL A 7 2.50 -14.69 4.57
N VAL A 8 2.87 -14.98 3.33
CA VAL A 8 4.13 -15.64 2.98
C VAL A 8 5.04 -14.60 2.33
N ILE A 9 6.22 -14.42 2.90
CA ILE A 9 7.23 -13.47 2.43
C ILE A 9 8.40 -14.28 1.88
N ILE A 10 8.75 -14.03 0.63
CA ILE A 10 9.88 -14.67 -0.05
C ILE A 10 10.96 -13.60 -0.21
N ASP A 11 12.09 -13.80 0.44
CA ASP A 11 13.29 -13.01 0.18
C ASP A 11 13.93 -13.51 -1.11
N LEU A 12 14.13 -12.63 -2.10
CA LEU A 12 14.71 -13.04 -3.37
C LEU A 12 16.22 -13.35 -3.27
N ALA A 13 16.88 -12.89 -2.20
CA ALA A 13 18.25 -13.29 -1.90
C ALA A 13 18.33 -14.71 -1.29
N ASP A 14 17.23 -15.20 -0.70
CA ASP A 14 17.12 -16.54 -0.12
C ASP A 14 15.73 -17.16 -0.40
N PRO A 15 15.43 -17.50 -1.67
CA PRO A 15 14.10 -17.92 -2.08
C PRO A 15 13.69 -19.30 -1.53
N MET A 16 14.65 -20.07 -1.02
CA MET A 16 14.42 -21.42 -0.49
C MET A 16 13.90 -21.40 0.95
N ASN A 17 13.97 -20.26 1.65
CA ASN A 17 13.55 -20.12 3.05
C ASN A 17 12.40 -19.09 3.20
N PRO A 18 11.18 -19.39 2.68
CA PRO A 18 10.06 -18.48 2.79
C PRO A 18 9.61 -18.30 4.24
N GLN A 19 9.36 -17.06 4.64
CA GLN A 19 8.86 -16.72 5.97
C GLN A 19 7.33 -16.69 5.97
N ARG A 20 6.70 -17.44 6.89
CA ARG A 20 5.25 -17.47 7.06
C ARG A 20 4.87 -16.73 8.33
N ARG A 21 3.93 -15.78 8.24
CA ARG A 21 3.42 -15.04 9.40
C ARG A 21 1.89 -15.12 9.46
N PRO A 22 1.30 -15.40 10.64
CA PRO A 22 -0.15 -15.39 10.82
C PRO A 22 -0.62 -13.93 10.86
N ILE A 23 -1.06 -13.42 9.72
CA ILE A 23 -1.50 -12.04 9.54
C ILE A 23 -2.85 -12.09 8.82
N SER A 24 -3.84 -11.44 9.44
CA SER A 24 -5.18 -11.25 8.87
C SER A 24 -5.28 -9.83 8.31
N ALA A 25 -5.33 -9.71 6.98
CA ALA A 25 -5.38 -8.44 6.25
C ALA A 25 -5.96 -8.66 4.84
N ASP A 26 -6.66 -7.66 4.30
CA ASP A 26 -7.21 -7.72 2.94
C ASP A 26 -6.12 -7.61 1.88
N SER A 27 -5.09 -6.81 2.17
CA SER A 27 -4.01 -6.52 1.23
C SER A 27 -2.74 -6.23 1.99
N VAL A 28 -1.62 -6.61 1.38
CA VAL A 28 -0.28 -6.54 1.96
C VAL A 28 0.71 -6.15 0.88
N ILE A 29 1.55 -5.15 1.15
CA ILE A 29 2.62 -4.71 0.24
C ILE A 29 3.95 -4.59 1.00
N MET A 30 5.01 -5.17 0.43
CA MET A 30 6.37 -5.09 0.98
C MET A 30 7.04 -3.77 0.57
N HIS A 31 7.81 -3.20 1.49
CA HIS A 31 8.66 -2.05 1.20
C HIS A 31 9.71 -2.41 0.14
N PRO A 32 10.10 -1.47 -0.77
CA PRO A 32 10.99 -1.78 -1.90
C PRO A 32 12.36 -2.38 -1.53
N SER A 33 12.98 -1.91 -0.46
CA SER A 33 14.36 -2.30 -0.06
C SER A 33 14.53 -2.78 1.39
N ALA A 34 13.53 -2.65 2.26
CA ALA A 34 13.65 -2.88 3.70
C ALA A 34 12.64 -3.95 4.15
N LYS A 35 12.91 -4.58 5.31
CA LYS A 35 12.00 -5.55 5.95
C LYS A 35 10.83 -4.85 6.65
N ILE A 36 10.12 -4.01 5.90
CA ILE A 36 8.94 -3.28 6.32
C ILE A 36 7.76 -3.77 5.48
N ILE A 37 6.63 -3.98 6.15
CA ILE A 37 5.39 -4.45 5.52
C ILE A 37 4.27 -3.48 5.84
N ALA A 38 3.49 -3.13 4.82
CA ALA A 38 2.25 -2.38 5.00
C ALA A 38 1.07 -3.34 4.84
N LEU A 39 0.12 -3.23 5.77
CA LEU A 39 -1.10 -4.05 5.85
C LEU A 39 -2.33 -3.15 5.74
N LYS A 40 -3.34 -3.61 5.00
CA LYS A 40 -4.67 -2.99 4.94
C LYS A 40 -5.70 -3.99 5.45
N SER A 41 -6.51 -3.59 6.44
CA SER A 41 -7.68 -4.32 6.93
C SER A 41 -8.87 -3.38 6.98
N GLY A 42 -9.82 -3.56 6.05
CA GLY A 42 -10.83 -2.57 5.72
C GLY A 42 -10.21 -1.21 5.40
N LYS A 43 -10.55 -0.23 6.24
CA LYS A 43 -10.06 1.16 6.18
C LYS A 43 -8.84 1.43 7.05
N THR A 44 -8.36 0.42 7.78
CA THR A 44 -7.22 0.54 8.69
C THR A 44 -5.94 0.18 7.95
N LEU A 45 -5.01 1.14 7.88
CA LEU A 45 -3.68 0.96 7.31
C LEU A 45 -2.65 0.86 8.43
N GLN A 46 -1.75 -0.11 8.35
CA GLN A 46 -0.70 -0.31 9.35
C GLN A 46 0.62 -0.61 8.67
N ILE A 47 1.71 -0.09 9.23
CA ILE A 47 3.06 -0.33 8.76
C ILE A 47 3.84 -0.96 9.90
N PHE A 48 4.46 -2.10 9.62
CA PHE A 48 5.23 -2.87 10.59
C PHE A 48 6.65 -3.06 10.10
N ASN A 49 7.60 -2.88 11.00
CA ASN A 49 8.97 -3.32 10.79
C ASN A 49 9.05 -4.78 11.27
N ILE A 50 9.31 -5.69 10.32
CA ILE A 50 9.33 -7.14 10.52
C ILE A 50 10.53 -7.55 11.39
N GLU A 51 11.65 -6.88 11.22
CA GLU A 51 12.91 -7.14 11.90
C GLU A 51 12.85 -6.69 13.35
N LEU A 52 12.40 -5.46 13.58
CA LEU A 52 12.22 -4.90 14.92
C LEU A 52 10.95 -5.42 15.62
N LYS A 53 10.09 -6.16 14.91
CA LYS A 53 8.77 -6.62 15.38
C LYS A 53 7.93 -5.48 15.97
N ALA A 54 8.03 -4.29 15.38
CA ALA A 54 7.44 -3.07 15.90
C ALA A 54 6.47 -2.46 14.88
N LYS A 55 5.37 -1.90 15.39
CA LYS A 55 4.47 -1.06 14.60
C LYS A 55 5.14 0.28 14.36
N VAL A 56 5.39 0.61 13.09
CA VAL A 56 6.01 1.87 12.66
C VAL A 56 4.95 2.97 12.65
N LYS A 57 3.81 2.70 12.00
CA LYS A 57 2.75 3.69 11.82
C LYS A 57 1.40 3.03 11.62
N ALA A 58 0.32 3.73 11.95
CA ALA A 58 -1.03 3.30 11.63
C ALA A 58 -1.90 4.51 11.29
N HIS A 59 -2.88 4.31 10.42
CA HIS A 59 -3.82 5.33 10.03
C HIS A 59 -5.19 4.70 9.74
N GLN A 60 -6.25 5.31 10.28
CA GLN A 60 -7.63 4.96 9.95
C GLN A 60 -8.09 5.88 8.82
N ASN A 61 -8.21 5.35 7.61
CA ASN A 61 -8.67 6.13 6.48
C ASN A 61 -10.19 6.37 6.56
N ALA A 62 -10.66 7.50 6.03
CA ALA A 62 -12.10 7.80 5.97
C ALA A 62 -12.82 6.96 4.91
N GLU A 63 -12.20 6.81 3.76
CA GLU A 63 -12.71 6.06 2.60
C GLU A 63 -11.99 4.71 2.45
N ASP A 64 -12.58 3.81 1.67
CA ASP A 64 -11.89 2.57 1.32
C ASP A 64 -10.78 2.84 0.31
N ILE A 65 -9.62 2.23 0.55
CA ILE A 65 -8.50 2.25 -0.38
C ILE A 65 -8.64 1.07 -1.33
N ILE A 66 -8.88 1.38 -2.61
CA ILE A 66 -9.13 0.40 -3.67
C ILE A 66 -7.84 -0.05 -4.35
N PHE A 67 -6.79 0.78 -4.30
CA PHE A 67 -5.47 0.47 -4.83
C PHE A 67 -4.41 1.21 -4.02
N TRP A 68 -3.25 0.61 -3.83
CA TRP A 68 -2.15 1.22 -3.12
C TRP A 68 -0.82 0.58 -3.49
N LYS A 69 0.24 1.38 -3.40
CA LYS A 69 1.56 0.98 -3.87
C LYS A 69 2.65 1.86 -3.26
N TRP A 70 3.78 1.25 -2.91
CA TRP A 70 5.01 1.99 -2.65
C TRP A 70 5.48 2.68 -3.94
N ILE A 71 5.62 4.00 -3.88
CA ILE A 71 6.11 4.80 -5.02
C ILE A 71 7.60 5.13 -4.92
N ASN A 72 8.12 5.12 -3.69
CA ASN A 72 9.53 5.18 -3.35
C ASN A 72 9.72 4.53 -1.97
N GLU A 73 10.93 4.61 -1.40
CA GLU A 73 11.24 4.00 -0.10
C GLU A 73 10.51 4.66 1.08
N LYS A 74 10.00 5.88 0.91
CA LYS A 74 9.42 6.64 2.02
C LYS A 74 7.91 6.78 1.93
N THR A 75 7.33 6.60 0.74
CA THR A 75 5.96 7.01 0.45
C THR A 75 5.15 5.88 -0.17
N ILE A 76 3.96 5.68 0.40
CA ILE A 76 2.91 4.83 -0.14
C ILE A 76 1.87 5.74 -0.81
N ALA A 77 1.53 5.45 -2.06
CA ALA A 77 0.37 6.02 -2.70
C ALA A 77 -0.88 5.21 -2.32
N LEU A 78 -1.93 5.92 -1.93
CA LEU A 78 -3.23 5.37 -1.58
C LEU A 78 -4.26 5.94 -2.55
N VAL A 79 -5.06 5.08 -3.17
CA VAL A 79 -6.08 5.46 -4.14
C VAL A 79 -7.44 5.06 -3.58
N SER A 80 -8.31 6.04 -3.35
CA SER A 80 -9.72 5.82 -3.01
C SER A 80 -10.58 5.86 -4.27
N GLU A 81 -11.90 5.80 -4.11
CA GLU A 81 -12.83 5.97 -5.22
C GLU A 81 -12.72 7.37 -5.85
N THR A 82 -12.39 8.39 -5.07
CA THR A 82 -12.50 9.81 -5.47
C THR A 82 -11.15 10.52 -5.56
N ALA A 83 -10.11 10.05 -4.86
CA ALA A 83 -8.86 10.79 -4.76
C ALA A 83 -7.62 9.89 -4.62
N VAL A 84 -6.46 10.50 -4.83
CA VAL A 84 -5.15 9.89 -4.59
C VAL A 84 -4.43 10.66 -3.48
N TYR A 85 -3.82 9.90 -2.57
CA TYR A 85 -3.11 10.40 -1.40
C TYR A 85 -1.69 9.83 -1.36
N HIS A 86 -0.77 10.59 -0.79
CA HIS A 86 0.58 10.13 -0.44
C HIS A 86 0.70 10.03 1.08
N TRP A 87 1.22 8.90 1.55
CA TRP A 87 1.46 8.66 2.96
C TRP A 87 2.91 8.31 3.20
N SER A 88 3.62 9.22 3.87
CA SER A 88 5.01 8.99 4.26
C SER A 88 5.10 8.10 5.49
N ILE A 89 6.07 7.19 5.50
CA ILE A 89 6.42 6.38 6.68
C ILE A 89 7.24 7.17 7.70
N GLU A 90 7.83 8.29 7.27
CA GLU A 90 8.58 9.19 8.14
C GLU A 90 7.63 10.10 8.91
N GLY A 91 8.02 10.40 10.15
CA GLY A 91 7.25 11.27 11.05
C GLY A 91 5.83 10.78 11.34
N GLU A 92 5.02 11.68 11.90
CA GLU A 92 3.67 11.36 12.36
C GLU A 92 2.56 11.80 11.38
N SER A 93 2.95 12.32 10.21
CA SER A 93 2.00 12.90 9.25
C SER A 93 0.96 11.88 8.75
N ALA A 94 -0.30 12.31 8.72
CA ALA A 94 -1.38 11.57 8.07
C ALA A 94 -1.21 11.57 6.53
N PRO A 95 -1.91 10.68 5.79
CA PRO A 95 -1.96 10.74 4.34
C PRO A 95 -2.38 12.13 3.83
N THR A 96 -1.66 12.65 2.85
CA THR A 96 -1.92 13.97 2.24
C THR A 96 -2.54 13.77 0.87
N LYS A 97 -3.65 14.47 0.60
CA LYS A 97 -4.32 14.43 -0.71
C LYS A 97 -3.42 15.07 -1.77
N MET A 98 -3.21 14.37 -2.87
CA MET A 98 -2.41 14.87 -4.00
C MET A 98 -3.31 15.43 -5.10
N PHE A 99 -4.33 14.69 -5.52
CA PHE A 99 -5.29 15.12 -6.53
C PHE A 99 -6.59 14.31 -6.47
N GLU A 100 -7.63 14.82 -7.14
CA GLU A 100 -8.90 14.12 -7.36
C GLU A 100 -8.83 13.25 -8.61
N ARG A 101 -9.42 12.06 -8.54
CA ARG A 101 -9.51 11.17 -9.68
C ARG A 101 -10.32 11.84 -10.78
N HIS A 102 -9.75 11.90 -11.97
CA HIS A 102 -10.47 12.41 -13.12
C HIS A 102 -11.66 11.51 -13.44
N GLN A 103 -12.79 12.12 -13.79
CA GLN A 103 -14.06 11.46 -14.13
C GLN A 103 -13.94 10.38 -15.22
N SER A 104 -12.97 10.47 -16.13
CA SER A 104 -12.69 9.42 -17.13
C SER A 104 -12.22 8.08 -16.52
N LEU A 105 -11.81 8.08 -15.24
CA LEU A 105 -11.43 6.88 -14.49
C LEU A 105 -12.53 6.40 -13.53
N ALA A 106 -13.74 7.01 -13.58
CA ALA A 106 -14.87 6.53 -12.81
C ALA A 106 -15.21 5.07 -13.20
N GLY A 107 -15.46 4.21 -12.22
CA GLY A 107 -15.74 2.78 -12.44
C GLY A 107 -14.58 1.95 -13.01
N SER A 108 -13.41 2.55 -13.28
CA SER A 108 -12.25 1.83 -13.80
C SER A 108 -11.55 1.01 -12.71
N GLN A 109 -11.10 -0.18 -13.06
CA GLN A 109 -10.21 -0.97 -12.20
C GLN A 109 -8.83 -0.33 -12.21
N ILE A 110 -8.37 0.17 -11.06
CA ILE A 110 -7.03 0.75 -10.94
C ILE A 110 -5.98 -0.36 -10.92
N ILE A 111 -5.02 -0.27 -11.84
CA ILE A 111 -3.98 -1.30 -12.03
C ILE A 111 -2.58 -0.79 -11.73
N ASN A 112 -2.37 0.52 -11.77
CA ASN A 112 -1.05 1.09 -11.46
C ASN A 112 -1.15 2.54 -11.01
N TYR A 113 -0.12 2.94 -10.28
CA TYR A 113 0.18 4.32 -9.96
C TYR A 113 1.68 4.54 -10.04
N ARG A 114 2.10 5.65 -10.62
CA ARG A 114 3.51 6.03 -10.76
C ARG A 114 3.70 7.50 -10.43
N ALA A 115 4.88 7.81 -9.92
CA ALA A 115 5.38 9.15 -9.74
C ALA A 115 6.78 9.25 -10.37
N ASP A 116 7.20 10.44 -10.78
CA ASP A 116 8.60 10.72 -11.05
C ASP A 116 9.42 10.81 -9.75
N LEU A 117 10.74 10.94 -9.86
CA LEU A 117 11.66 10.95 -8.71
C LEU A 117 11.37 12.11 -7.75
N GLU A 118 10.92 13.26 -8.26
CA GLU A 118 10.61 14.43 -7.45
C GLU A 118 9.14 14.46 -6.97
N CYS A 119 8.33 13.44 -7.30
CA CYS A 119 6.90 13.38 -7.04
C CYS A 119 6.11 14.60 -7.57
N LYS A 120 6.56 15.23 -8.66
CA LYS A 120 5.90 16.36 -9.33
C LYS A 120 4.95 15.89 -10.43
N TRP A 121 5.22 14.74 -11.05
CA TRP A 121 4.42 14.14 -12.10
C TRP A 121 3.81 12.84 -11.63
N LEU A 122 2.48 12.80 -11.59
CA LEU A 122 1.72 11.69 -11.04
C LEU A 122 0.85 11.08 -12.13
N VAL A 123 0.89 9.76 -12.25
CA VAL A 123 0.13 9.01 -13.26
C VAL A 123 -0.67 7.91 -12.57
N LEU A 124 -2.00 7.97 -12.72
CA LEU A 124 -2.93 6.92 -12.31
C LEU A 124 -3.40 6.16 -13.55
N VAL A 125 -3.31 4.83 -13.51
CA VAL A 125 -3.65 3.96 -14.63
C VAL A 125 -4.78 3.03 -14.22
N GLY A 126 -5.87 3.05 -15.00
CA GLY A 126 -7.00 2.15 -14.83
C GLY A 126 -7.41 1.50 -16.15
N ILE A 127 -8.05 0.34 -16.05
CA ILE A 127 -8.72 -0.34 -17.17
C ILE A 127 -10.23 -0.14 -16.99
N ALA A 128 -10.89 0.41 -18.00
CA ALA A 128 -12.34 0.49 -18.04
C ALA A 128 -12.93 -0.83 -18.56
N ALA A 129 -13.97 -1.34 -17.88
CA ALA A 129 -14.82 -2.37 -18.45
C ALA A 129 -15.64 -1.72 -19.58
N LYS A 130 -15.47 -2.19 -20.81
CA LYS A 130 -16.37 -1.85 -21.92
C LYS A 130 -17.61 -2.74 -21.87
#